data_AF-A0A7H8UA67-F1
#
_entry.id   AF-A0A7H8UA67-F1
#
_cell.length_a   1.000
_cell.length_b   1.000
_cell.length_c   1.000
_cell.angle_alpha   90.00
_cell.angle_beta   90.00
_cell.angle_gamma   90.00
#
_symmetry.space_group_name_H-M   'P 1'
#
loop_
_entity.id
_entity.type
_entity.pdbx_description
1 polymer ?
#
loop_
_entity_poly.entity_id
_entity_poly.type
_entity_poly.pdbx_seq_one_letter_code
_entity_poly.pdbx_strand_id
1 'polypeptide(L)'
;MLLDDTDREWSDFQDRIKQDVYKFIEKLNGKYHPQTRLFYGASKSNPSDGFLTWKERIPQSVKEAQRYRMNAGHPFELSPLRSHQLISSASPGDGTVPITSVRTSSSRIQGVLATDVDHEGAYAVDPVDRSRSVYSDLSDALVFTVRSVVKIVQQVPAP
;
A
#
# COMPACT_ATOMS: atom_id res chain seq x y z
N MET A 1 -16.69 -22.81 -16.44
CA MET A 1 -16.47 -21.38 -16.75
C MET A 1 -16.74 -21.23 -18.23
N LEU A 2 -17.88 -20.63 -18.58
CA LEU A 2 -18.10 -20.22 -19.96
C LEU A 2 -17.06 -19.15 -20.28
N LEU A 3 -16.33 -19.35 -21.38
CA LEU A 3 -15.53 -18.32 -22.03
C LEU A 3 -16.51 -17.32 -22.65
N ASP A 4 -17.18 -16.54 -21.81
CA ASP A 4 -17.81 -15.32 -22.28
C ASP A 4 -16.72 -14.44 -22.91
N ASP A 5 -17.15 -13.69 -23.91
CA ASP A 5 -16.32 -12.95 -24.87
C ASP A 5 -15.13 -12.23 -24.19
N THR A 6 -13.93 -12.81 -24.33
CA THR A 6 -12.72 -12.35 -23.66
C THR A 6 -12.37 -10.91 -24.05
N ASP A 7 -12.72 -10.50 -25.28
CA ASP A 7 -12.51 -9.14 -25.76
C ASP A 7 -13.43 -8.15 -25.04
N ARG A 8 -14.67 -8.56 -24.77
CA ARG A 8 -15.62 -7.77 -23.98
C ARG A 8 -15.16 -7.62 -22.53
N GLU A 9 -14.80 -8.72 -21.86
CA GLU A 9 -14.31 -8.67 -20.47
C GLU A 9 -13.04 -7.82 -20.34
N TRP A 10 -12.14 -7.91 -21.33
CA TRP A 10 -10.97 -7.05 -21.40
C TRP A 10 -11.32 -5.58 -21.58
N SER A 11 -12.27 -5.26 -22.47
CA SER A 11 -12.77 -3.90 -22.67
C SER A 11 -13.39 -3.35 -21.37
N ASP A 12 -14.25 -4.12 -20.71
CA ASP A 12 -14.91 -3.74 -19.46
C ASP A 12 -13.88 -3.49 -18.34
N PHE A 13 -12.83 -4.33 -18.25
CA PHE A 13 -11.71 -4.09 -17.34
C PHE A 13 -10.97 -2.79 -17.66
N GLN A 14 -10.61 -2.57 -18.92
CA GLN A 14 -9.89 -1.36 -19.33
C GLN A 14 -10.70 -0.10 -19.06
N ASP A 15 -12.00 -0.13 -19.34
CA ASP A 15 -12.90 0.98 -19.09
C ASP A 15 -13.06 1.24 -17.60
N ARG A 16 -13.22 0.20 -16.77
CA ARG A 16 -13.28 0.36 -15.31
C ARG A 16 -12.01 1.03 -14.76
N ILE A 17 -10.83 0.59 -15.21
CA ILE A 17 -9.56 1.18 -14.76
C ILE A 17 -9.43 2.64 -15.20
N LYS A 18 -9.71 2.94 -16.47
CA LYS A 18 -9.46 4.27 -17.06
C LYS A 18 -10.56 5.28 -16.74
N GLN A 19 -11.81 4.85 -16.83
CA GLN A 19 -12.97 5.75 -16.75
C GLN A 19 -13.46 5.91 -15.32
N ASP A 20 -13.40 4.87 -14.50
CA ASP A 20 -13.94 4.91 -13.14
C ASP A 20 -12.83 5.10 -12.10
N VAL A 21 -11.91 4.14 -11.99
CA VAL A 21 -10.90 4.09 -10.93
C VAL A 21 -9.93 5.27 -11.03
N TYR A 22 -9.32 5.48 -12.20
CA TYR A 22 -8.36 6.57 -12.39
C TYR A 22 -9.00 7.94 -12.10
N LYS A 23 -10.18 8.20 -12.67
CA LYS A 23 -10.87 9.48 -12.46
C LYS A 23 -11.27 9.67 -11.01
N PHE A 24 -11.69 8.60 -10.33
CA PHE A 24 -12.02 8.66 -8.90
C PHE A 24 -10.80 9.01 -8.05
N ILE A 25 -9.67 8.31 -8.24
CA ILE A 25 -8.42 8.55 -7.51
C ILE A 25 -7.93 10.00 -7.72
N GLU A 26 -7.89 10.46 -8.97
CA GLU A 26 -7.43 11.82 -9.27
C GLU A 26 -8.37 12.89 -8.68
N LYS A 27 -9.67 12.64 -8.64
CA LYS A 27 -10.63 13.57 -8.00
C LYS A 27 -10.48 13.62 -6.48
N LEU A 28 -10.03 12.53 -5.84
CA LEU A 28 -9.74 12.49 -4.40
C LEU A 28 -8.42 13.19 -4.04
N ASN A 29 -7.53 13.40 -5.01
CA ASN A 29 -6.20 13.95 -4.78
C ASN A 29 -6.26 15.30 -4.03
N GLY A 30 -5.63 15.36 -2.85
CA GLY A 30 -5.57 16.55 -2.01
C GLY A 30 -6.89 16.95 -1.34
N LYS A 31 -7.96 16.15 -1.48
CA LYS A 31 -9.27 16.41 -0.87
C LYS A 31 -9.32 15.84 0.54
N TYR A 32 -9.10 16.73 1.50
CA TYR A 32 -9.26 16.43 2.93
C TYR A 32 -10.30 17.38 3.54
N HIS A 33 -10.96 16.92 4.61
CA HIS A 33 -11.77 17.80 5.44
C HIS A 33 -10.84 18.79 6.19
N PRO A 34 -11.19 20.08 6.39
CA PRO A 34 -10.32 21.03 7.08
C PRO A 34 -9.89 20.63 8.51
N GLN A 35 -10.66 19.73 9.14
CA GLN A 35 -10.39 19.17 10.47
C GLN A 35 -9.88 17.72 10.42
N THR A 36 -9.22 17.33 9.33
CA THR A 36 -8.70 15.96 9.21
C THR A 36 -7.59 15.74 10.23
N ARG A 37 -7.69 14.66 11.01
CA ARG A 37 -6.62 14.14 11.85
C ARG A 37 -6.51 12.66 11.51
N LEU A 38 -5.32 12.21 11.12
CA LEU A 38 -5.13 10.84 10.65
C LEU A 38 -4.01 10.17 11.43
N PHE A 39 -4.08 8.86 11.56
CA PHE A 39 -2.94 8.04 11.93
C PHE A 39 -2.74 6.95 10.89
N TYR A 40 -1.55 6.35 10.87
CA TYR A 40 -1.21 5.26 9.96
C TYR A 40 -0.16 4.34 10.59
N GLY A 41 -0.15 3.08 10.15
CA GLY A 41 0.88 2.14 10.55
C GLY A 41 2.20 2.42 9.83
N ALA A 42 3.25 2.58 10.63
CA ALA A 42 4.63 2.76 10.19
C ALA A 42 5.52 1.72 10.89
N SER A 43 5.01 0.49 10.96
CA SER A 43 5.67 -0.62 11.62
C SER A 43 6.77 -1.19 10.74
N LYS A 44 7.89 -1.58 11.38
CA LYS A 44 8.90 -2.42 10.73
C LYS A 44 8.56 -3.91 10.80
N SER A 45 7.73 -4.31 11.77
CA SER A 45 7.30 -5.69 11.95
C SER A 45 6.13 -6.08 11.05
N ASN A 46 5.41 -5.11 10.49
CA ASN A 46 4.32 -5.34 9.53
C ASN A 46 4.73 -4.82 8.14
N PRO A 47 5.62 -5.53 7.42
CA PRO A 47 6.09 -5.10 6.11
C PRO A 47 4.92 -5.07 5.10
N SER A 48 4.93 -4.06 4.25
CA SER A 48 4.02 -3.88 3.11
C SER A 48 4.81 -3.73 1.82
N ASP A 49 4.12 -3.69 0.69
CA ASP A 49 4.74 -3.60 -0.63
C ASP A 49 4.55 -2.23 -1.30
N GLY A 50 5.36 -1.25 -0.89
CA GLY A 50 5.43 0.08 -1.50
C GLY A 50 5.92 0.07 -2.94
N PHE A 51 6.61 -1.00 -3.35
CA PHE A 51 6.94 -1.29 -4.74
C PHE A 51 7.10 -2.80 -4.92
N LEU A 52 6.96 -3.25 -6.16
CA LEU A 52 7.14 -4.66 -6.53
C LEU A 52 8.18 -4.75 -7.64
N THR A 53 9.07 -5.74 -7.56
CA THR A 53 10.13 -5.94 -8.56
C THR A 53 9.92 -7.25 -9.29
N TRP A 54 9.85 -7.20 -10.63
CA TRP A 54 9.93 -8.41 -11.45
C TRP A 54 11.38 -8.87 -11.56
N LYS A 55 11.65 -10.12 -11.18
CA LYS A 55 12.94 -10.76 -11.37
C LYS A 55 12.80 -11.93 -12.32
N GLU A 56 13.55 -11.88 -13.41
CA GLU A 56 13.71 -13.01 -14.31
C GLU A 56 14.57 -14.09 -13.63
N ARG A 57 14.06 -15.32 -13.65
CA ARG A 57 14.77 -16.53 -13.28
C ARG A 57 15.07 -17.31 -14.55
N ILE A 58 16.34 -17.34 -14.91
CA ILE A 58 16.85 -18.13 -16.02
C ILE A 58 17.61 -19.33 -15.43
N PRO A 59 17.22 -20.58 -15.73
CA PRO A 59 17.98 -21.75 -15.36
C PRO A 59 19.42 -21.67 -15.87
N GLN A 60 20.37 -22.21 -15.10
CA GLN A 60 21.79 -22.15 -15.44
C GLN A 60 22.09 -22.79 -16.81
N SER A 61 21.45 -23.92 -17.12
CA SER A 61 21.54 -24.60 -18.42
C SER A 61 21.11 -23.70 -19.58
N VAL A 62 20.07 -22.88 -19.38
CA VAL A 62 19.60 -21.91 -20.37
C VAL A 62 20.61 -20.76 -20.51
N LYS A 63 21.18 -20.25 -19.41
CA LYS A 63 22.23 -19.22 -19.48
C LYS A 63 23.47 -19.70 -20.24
N GLU A 64 23.86 -20.96 -20.06
CA GLU A 64 25.01 -21.57 -20.73
C GLU A 64 24.74 -21.79 -22.22
N ALA A 65 23.57 -22.33 -22.58
CA ALA A 65 23.17 -22.47 -23.98
C ALA A 65 23.09 -21.12 -24.71
N GLN A 66 22.65 -20.07 -24.01
CA GLN A 66 22.61 -18.70 -24.54
C GLN A 66 24.01 -18.16 -24.84
N ARG A 67 24.98 -18.34 -23.93
CA ARG A 67 26.38 -17.92 -24.16
C ARG A 67 26.97 -18.55 -25.41
N TYR A 68 26.73 -19.85 -25.62
CA TYR A 68 27.22 -20.56 -26.81
C TYR A 68 26.58 -20.02 -28.11
N ARG A 69 25.26 -19.77 -28.10
CA ARG A 69 24.51 -19.29 -29.28
C ARG A 69 24.75 -17.82 -29.62
N MET A 70 25.01 -16.96 -28.63
CA MET A 70 25.43 -15.57 -28.86
C MET A 70 26.74 -15.50 -29.64
N ASN A 71 27.68 -16.41 -29.34
CA ASN A 71 28.93 -16.52 -30.11
C ASN A 71 28.72 -17.02 -31.55
N ALA A 72 27.56 -17.63 -31.85
CA ALA A 72 27.22 -18.19 -33.16
C ALA A 72 26.33 -17.28 -34.04
N GLY A 73 25.97 -16.07 -33.58
CA GLY A 73 25.26 -15.08 -34.40
C GLY A 73 23.79 -15.37 -34.73
N HIS A 74 23.13 -16.30 -34.03
CA HIS A 74 21.73 -16.62 -34.27
C HIS A 74 20.76 -15.73 -33.45
N PRO A 75 19.62 -15.30 -34.02
CA PRO A 75 18.64 -14.46 -33.33
C PRO A 75 17.97 -15.18 -32.15
N PHE A 76 17.55 -14.37 -31.19
CA PHE A 76 17.10 -14.81 -29.87
C PHE A 76 15.60 -15.14 -29.86
N GLU A 77 15.23 -16.39 -29.55
CA GLU A 77 13.85 -16.76 -29.23
C GLU A 77 13.71 -16.89 -27.69
N LEU A 78 12.69 -16.26 -27.10
CA LEU A 78 12.43 -16.31 -25.66
C LEU A 78 12.28 -17.77 -25.21
N SER A 79 13.27 -18.30 -24.50
CA SER A 79 13.23 -19.70 -24.07
C SER A 79 12.04 -19.93 -23.14
N PRO A 80 11.20 -20.97 -23.36
CA PRO A 80 10.03 -21.27 -22.52
C PRO A 80 10.40 -21.64 -21.07
N LEU A 81 11.70 -21.80 -20.78
CA LEU A 81 12.26 -22.06 -19.47
C LEU A 81 12.57 -20.78 -18.65
N ARG A 82 12.38 -19.59 -19.23
CA ARG A 82 12.47 -18.32 -18.51
C ARG A 82 11.20 -18.15 -17.67
N SER A 83 11.35 -18.02 -16.36
CA SER A 83 10.23 -17.66 -15.48
C SER A 83 10.44 -16.29 -14.86
N HIS A 84 9.35 -15.62 -14.53
CA HIS A 84 9.37 -14.32 -13.86
C HIS A 84 8.73 -14.47 -12.49
N GLN A 85 9.35 -13.86 -11.49
CA GLN A 85 8.81 -13.82 -10.14
C GLN A 85 8.66 -12.37 -9.70
N LEU A 86 7.51 -12.08 -9.10
CA LEU A 86 7.28 -10.83 -8.39
C LEU A 86 7.95 -10.91 -7.01
N ILE A 87 8.77 -9.91 -6.69
CA ILE A 87 9.48 -9.82 -5.41
C ILE A 87 8.88 -8.67 -4.60
N SER A 88 8.45 -9.01 -3.38
CA SER A 88 8.02 -8.07 -2.34
C SER A 88 9.15 -7.12 -1.96
N SER A 89 8.85 -5.84 -1.77
CA SER A 89 9.82 -4.88 -1.26
C SER A 89 10.03 -5.01 0.25
N ALA A 90 9.06 -5.61 0.96
CA ALA A 90 8.98 -5.62 2.42
C ALA A 90 9.23 -4.23 3.05
N SER A 91 8.79 -3.18 2.35
CA SER A 91 8.92 -1.80 2.79
C SER A 91 8.04 -1.53 4.03
N PRO A 92 8.35 -0.52 4.85
CA PRO A 92 7.54 -0.21 6.03
C PRO A 92 6.08 0.10 5.70
N GLY A 93 5.18 -0.30 6.60
CA GLY A 93 3.74 -0.11 6.46
C GLY A 93 2.98 -0.70 7.64
N ASP A 94 1.76 -1.16 7.37
CA ASP A 94 0.87 -1.82 8.34
C ASP A 94 0.55 -3.28 7.96
N GLY A 95 1.31 -3.87 7.04
CA GLY A 95 1.02 -5.19 6.46
C GLY A 95 0.16 -5.15 5.19
N THR A 96 -0.57 -4.04 4.94
CA THR A 96 -1.42 -3.88 3.75
C THR A 96 -1.11 -2.58 3.00
N VAL A 97 -1.02 -1.47 3.73
CA VAL A 97 -0.81 -0.12 3.23
C VAL A 97 0.64 0.30 3.51
N PRO A 98 1.46 0.48 2.46
CA PRO A 98 2.82 0.98 2.64
C PRO A 98 2.80 2.46 3.02
N ILE A 99 3.81 2.91 3.80
CA ILE A 99 3.89 4.30 4.26
C ILE A 99 3.89 5.33 3.12
N THR A 100 4.35 4.93 1.92
CA THR A 100 4.40 5.77 0.72
C THR A 100 3.01 6.13 0.19
N SER A 101 1.96 5.37 0.55
CA SER A 101 0.57 5.66 0.20
C SER A 101 -0.04 6.77 1.05
N VAL A 102 0.55 7.06 2.22
CA VAL A 102 -0.01 8.01 3.17
C VAL A 102 0.48 9.41 2.86
N ARG A 103 -0.45 10.32 2.56
CA ARG A 103 -0.15 11.73 2.29
C ARG A 103 -0.42 12.57 3.53
N THR A 104 0.63 13.18 4.05
CA THR A 104 0.60 13.95 5.30
C THR A 104 0.77 15.46 5.08
N SER A 105 1.02 15.90 3.84
CA SER A 105 1.44 17.27 3.50
C SER A 105 0.30 18.25 3.23
N SER A 106 -0.97 17.84 3.28
CA SER A 106 -2.10 18.76 3.05
C SER A 106 -2.26 19.74 4.22
N SER A 107 -2.44 21.03 3.92
CA SER A 107 -2.75 22.07 4.93
C SER A 107 -4.07 21.85 5.68
N ARG A 108 -4.91 20.92 5.20
CA ARG A 108 -6.17 20.53 5.83
C ARG A 108 -6.00 19.41 6.87
N ILE A 109 -4.81 18.83 6.97
CA ILE A 109 -4.49 17.82 7.98
C ILE A 109 -3.95 18.55 9.22
N GLN A 110 -4.72 18.48 10.31
CA GLN A 110 -4.48 19.15 11.59
C GLN A 110 -3.69 18.30 12.59
N GLY A 111 -3.45 17.03 12.27
CA GLY A 111 -2.71 16.11 13.12
C GLY A 111 -2.41 14.81 12.40
N VAL A 112 -1.21 14.30 12.64
CA VAL A 112 -0.70 13.05 12.06
C VAL A 112 -0.05 12.23 13.17
N LEU A 113 -0.36 10.94 13.24
CA LEU A 113 0.37 9.98 14.05
C LEU A 113 0.86 8.81 13.18
N ALA A 114 2.17 8.62 13.13
CA ALA A 114 2.75 7.36 12.67
C ALA A 114 2.90 6.45 13.89
N THR A 115 2.33 5.25 13.87
CA THR A 115 2.35 4.34 15.02
C THR A 115 2.61 2.90 14.58
N ASP A 116 2.99 2.06 15.53
CA ASP A 116 3.27 0.64 15.30
C ASP A 116 1.96 -0.13 15.38
N VAL A 117 1.28 -0.28 14.26
CA VAL A 117 0.03 -1.04 14.15
C VAL A 117 0.03 -1.86 12.87
N ASP A 118 -0.66 -3.00 12.91
CA ASP A 118 -1.06 -3.70 11.70
C ASP A 118 -2.39 -3.15 11.17
N HIS A 119 -2.72 -3.46 9.92
CA HIS A 119 -3.89 -2.92 9.25
C HIS A 119 -5.20 -3.38 9.87
N GLU A 120 -5.31 -4.68 10.17
CA GLU A 120 -6.54 -5.31 10.64
C GLU A 120 -6.80 -4.99 12.12
N GLY A 121 -5.74 -4.92 12.91
CA GLY A 121 -5.69 -4.60 14.33
C GLY A 121 -5.45 -3.12 14.66
N ALA A 122 -5.52 -2.21 13.69
CA ALA A 122 -5.18 -0.79 13.86
C ALA A 122 -5.91 -0.07 15.00
N TYR A 123 -7.08 -0.57 15.41
CA TYR A 123 -7.89 -0.05 16.51
C TYR A 123 -8.04 -1.03 17.69
N ALA A 124 -7.20 -2.06 17.76
CA ALA A 124 -7.18 -2.96 18.90
C ALA A 124 -6.84 -2.21 20.19
N VAL A 125 -7.44 -2.65 21.30
CA VAL A 125 -7.28 -2.03 22.62
C VAL A 125 -5.93 -2.33 23.26
N ASP A 126 -5.26 -3.42 22.88
CA ASP A 126 -4.00 -3.81 23.50
C ASP A 126 -2.87 -2.87 23.06
N PRO A 127 -2.25 -2.10 23.97
CA PRO A 127 -1.18 -1.19 23.61
C PRO A 127 0.08 -1.98 23.28
N VAL A 128 0.74 -1.63 22.18
CA VAL A 128 2.07 -2.17 21.82
C VAL A 128 3.11 -1.87 22.91
N ASP A 129 2.93 -0.76 23.64
CA ASP A 129 3.76 -0.40 24.79
C ASP A 129 2.91 0.27 25.90
N ARG A 130 2.60 -0.50 26.95
CA ARG A 130 1.85 -0.03 28.11
C ARG A 130 2.56 1.05 28.92
N SER A 131 3.88 1.21 28.75
CA SER A 131 4.66 2.24 29.44
C SER A 131 4.57 3.61 28.77
N ARG A 132 4.14 3.67 27.51
CA ARG A 132 4.01 4.91 26.73
C ARG A 132 2.60 5.46 26.66
N SER A 133 1.59 4.61 26.86
CA SER A 133 0.21 5.06 26.84
C SER A 133 -0.17 5.74 28.16
N VAL A 134 -0.73 6.96 28.05
CA VAL A 134 -1.33 7.68 29.20
C VAL A 134 -2.51 6.89 29.78
N TYR A 135 -3.12 6.02 28.97
CA TYR A 135 -4.17 5.10 29.38
C TYR A 135 -3.62 3.68 29.21
N SER A 136 -3.29 3.00 30.31
CA SER A 136 -2.63 1.69 30.32
C SER A 136 -3.31 0.61 29.47
N ASP A 137 -4.57 0.84 29.10
CA ASP A 137 -5.47 -0.11 28.44
C ASP A 137 -5.84 0.33 27.00
N LEU A 138 -5.23 1.41 26.47
CA LEU A 138 -5.50 1.90 25.11
C LEU A 138 -4.22 2.02 24.29
N SER A 139 -4.27 1.52 23.06
CA SER A 139 -3.22 1.72 22.06
C SER A 139 -3.04 3.18 21.67
N ASP A 140 -1.85 3.54 21.16
CA ASP A 140 -1.53 4.90 20.70
C ASP A 140 -2.52 5.41 19.64
N ALA A 141 -2.96 4.53 18.73
CA ALA A 141 -3.98 4.81 17.72
C ALA A 141 -5.32 5.22 18.34
N LEU A 142 -5.78 4.52 19.38
CA LEU A 142 -7.01 4.85 20.10
C LEU A 142 -6.87 6.15 20.88
N VAL A 143 -5.75 6.35 21.58
CA VAL A 143 -5.49 7.59 22.31
C VAL A 143 -5.47 8.79 21.37
N PHE A 144 -4.83 8.65 20.20
CA PHE A 144 -4.84 9.69 19.16
C PHE A 144 -6.23 9.94 18.61
N THR A 145 -7.02 8.90 18.36
CA THR A 145 -8.39 9.00 17.89
C THR A 145 -9.26 9.77 18.88
N VAL A 146 -9.25 9.39 20.16
CA VAL A 146 -10.03 10.07 21.21
C VAL A 146 -9.61 11.54 21.36
N ARG A 147 -8.30 11.81 21.39
CA ARG A 147 -7.78 13.19 21.42
C ARG A 147 -8.21 13.98 20.19
N SER A 148 -8.26 13.35 19.01
CA SER A 148 -8.69 13.99 17.78
C SER A 148 -10.17 14.37 17.82
N VAL A 149 -11.04 13.51 18.35
CA VAL A 149 -12.46 13.82 18.57
C VAL A 149 -12.62 15.02 19.49
N VAL A 150 -11.94 15.03 20.64
CA VAL A 150 -11.98 16.15 21.59
C VAL A 150 -11.55 17.47 20.91
N LYS A 151 -10.49 17.43 20.10
CA LYS A 151 -10.02 18.61 19.35
C LYS A 151 -11.02 19.12 18.31
N ILE A 152 -11.79 18.24 17.68
CA ILE A 152 -12.83 18.62 16.73
C ILE A 152 -14.02 19.25 17.47
N VAL A 153 -14.47 18.64 18.56
CA VAL A 153 -15.60 19.13 19.38
C VAL A 153 -15.31 20.54 19.93
N GLN A 154 -14.06 20.82 20.32
CA GLN A 154 -13.65 22.15 20.80
C GLN A 154 -13.85 23.29 19.78
N GLN A 155 -14.06 22.98 18.49
CA GLN A 155 -14.31 23.99 17.46
C GLN A 155 -15.80 24.23 17.20
N VAL A 156 -16.68 23.46 17.84
CA VAL A 156 -18.12 23.69 17.77
C VAL A 156 -18.45 24.89 18.66
N PRO A 157 -19.07 25.96 18.12
CA PRO A 157 -19.49 27.10 18.93
C PRO A 157 -20.41 26.68 20.07
N ALA A 158 -20.33 27.36 21.21
CA ALA A 158 -21.29 27.17 22.28
C ALA A 158 -22.71 27.56 21.79
N PRO A 159 -23.76 26.86 22.24
CA PRO A 159 -25.15 27.20 21.91
C PRO A 159 -25.54 28.62 22.30
#